data_AF-A0AAD9KNP3-F1
#
_entry.id   AF-A0AAD9KNP3-F1
#
_cell.length_a   1.000
_cell.length_b   1.000
_cell.length_c   1.000
_cell.angle_alpha   90.00
_cell.angle_beta   90.00
_cell.angle_gamma   90.00
#
_symmetry.space_group_name_H-M   'P 1'
#
loop_
_entity.id
_entity.type
_entity.pdbx_description
1 polymer ?
#
loop_
_entity_poly.entity_id
_entity_poly.type
_entity_poly.pdbx_seq_one_letter_code
_entity_poly.pdbx_strand_id
1 'polypeptide(L)'
;MPKDGRPSTYRKNYGPEHMRRAYDMWKEEGVAVYRAAQLCGVPVETLRNRTKGLCEPYITKSGRRPLMTSSEEEAFVAHVTQVAACGYGYMRRELAGLAGDTAFFLNTRETSAPVNDKWVFKFLNRWPNMKMVTARGSPVVRASCATRKTLNNYYKELLGILQKYDLLEKPHRIFAVDETHISSKHIPPKMAAPRGQPKLMTGRQKTDTVINCVSAAGQL
;
A
#
# COMPACT_ATOMS: atom_id res chain seq x y z
N MET A 1 -17.64 38.49 30.34
CA MET A 1 -18.59 37.48 29.81
C MET A 1 -18.04 36.91 28.51
N PRO A 2 -17.39 35.75 28.49
CA PRO A 2 -17.04 35.05 27.26
C PRO A 2 -18.14 34.04 26.91
N LYS A 3 -18.73 34.18 25.72
CA LYS A 3 -19.58 33.16 25.07
C LYS A 3 -18.70 32.12 24.37
N ASP A 4 -19.33 30.97 24.11
CA ASP A 4 -18.88 29.82 23.32
C ASP A 4 -18.21 28.68 24.09
N GLY A 5 -18.95 28.17 25.08
CA GLY A 5 -18.83 26.78 25.51
C GLY A 5 -19.23 25.81 24.39
N ARG A 6 -18.28 25.48 23.51
CA ARG A 6 -18.36 24.20 22.79
C ARG A 6 -18.14 23.10 23.84
N PRO A 7 -19.03 22.10 23.98
CA PRO A 7 -18.79 21.03 24.91
C PRO A 7 -17.47 20.34 24.56
N SER A 8 -16.62 20.18 25.58
CA SER A 8 -15.38 19.38 25.50
C SER A 8 -15.68 18.09 24.76
N THR A 9 -14.95 17.85 23.66
CA THR A 9 -15.08 16.64 22.85
C THR A 9 -14.90 15.47 23.80
N TYR A 10 -15.90 14.57 23.87
CA TYR A 10 -15.94 13.37 24.69
C TYR A 10 -14.71 12.49 24.42
N ARG A 11 -13.58 12.83 25.03
CA ARG A 11 -12.34 12.05 24.98
C ARG A 11 -12.51 10.95 26.01
N LYS A 12 -12.35 9.70 25.55
CA LYS A 12 -12.33 8.54 26.44
C LYS A 12 -11.25 8.76 27.51
N ASN A 13 -11.66 8.83 28.77
CA ASN A 13 -10.75 8.98 29.91
C ASN A 13 -10.13 7.64 30.37
N TYR A 14 -10.29 6.55 29.62
CA TYR A 14 -9.76 5.23 29.97
C TYR A 14 -8.87 4.68 28.85
N GLY A 15 -7.74 4.08 29.25
CA GLY A 15 -6.82 3.41 28.34
C GLY A 15 -7.31 2.04 27.87
N PRO A 16 -6.66 1.44 26.85
CA PRO A 16 -6.99 0.11 26.37
C PRO A 16 -6.95 -0.97 27.45
N GLU A 17 -5.90 -0.91 28.27
CA GLU A 17 -5.63 -1.84 29.36
C GLU A 17 -6.71 -1.86 30.43
N HIS A 18 -7.27 -0.69 30.77
CA HIS A 18 -8.33 -0.59 31.78
C HIS A 18 -9.61 -1.30 31.32
N MET A 19 -9.94 -1.22 30.02
CA MET A 19 -11.11 -1.92 29.46
C MET A 19 -10.88 -3.43 29.36
N ARG A 20 -9.67 -3.85 28.97
CA ARG A 20 -9.30 -5.26 28.91
C ARG A 20 -9.38 -5.90 30.30
N ARG A 21 -8.74 -5.29 31.30
CA ARG A 21 -8.80 -5.73 32.70
C ARG A 21 -10.23 -5.78 33.23
N ALA A 22 -11.06 -4.78 32.92
CA ALA A 22 -12.47 -4.77 33.32
C ALA A 22 -13.28 -5.94 32.72
N TYR A 23 -12.98 -6.32 31.48
CA TYR A 23 -13.62 -7.44 30.80
C TYR A 23 -13.14 -8.78 31.36
N ASP A 24 -11.84 -8.91 31.63
CA ASP A 24 -11.25 -10.13 32.18
C ASP A 24 -11.74 -10.40 33.62
N MET A 25 -11.85 -9.38 34.47
CA MET A 25 -12.46 -9.52 35.82
C MET A 25 -13.92 -10.00 35.76
N TRP A 26 -14.68 -9.59 34.73
CA TRP A 26 -16.05 -10.08 34.56
C TRP A 26 -16.09 -11.51 34.04
N LYS A 27 -15.24 -11.83 33.06
CA LYS A 27 -15.27 -13.10 32.32
C LYS A 27 -14.60 -14.25 33.09
N GLU A 28 -13.44 -13.98 33.69
CA GLU A 28 -12.60 -15.00 34.34
C GLU A 28 -12.80 -15.01 35.86
N GLU A 29 -12.90 -13.84 36.50
CA GLU A 29 -13.07 -13.74 37.95
C GLU A 29 -14.54 -13.70 38.41
N GLY A 30 -15.50 -13.65 37.46
CA GLY A 30 -16.94 -13.66 37.76
C GLY A 30 -17.47 -12.40 38.46
N VAL A 31 -16.73 -11.29 38.43
CA VAL A 31 -17.10 -10.05 39.10
C VAL A 31 -18.28 -9.38 38.38
N ALA A 32 -19.26 -8.88 39.12
CA ALA A 32 -20.40 -8.16 38.55
C ALA A 32 -19.95 -6.96 37.70
N VAL A 33 -20.57 -6.78 36.52
CA VAL A 33 -20.21 -5.75 35.52
C VAL A 33 -20.07 -4.35 36.11
N TYR A 34 -20.96 -3.96 37.01
CA TYR A 34 -20.90 -2.66 37.69
C TYR A 34 -19.62 -2.51 38.54
N ARG A 35 -19.28 -3.55 39.32
CA ARG A 35 -18.11 -3.56 40.21
C ARG A 35 -16.82 -3.59 39.42
N ALA A 36 -16.75 -4.40 38.36
CA ALA A 36 -15.60 -4.44 37.46
C ALA A 36 -15.35 -3.08 36.77
N ALA A 37 -16.43 -2.41 36.35
CA ALA A 37 -16.36 -1.09 35.72
C ALA A 37 -15.85 0.00 36.68
N GLN A 38 -16.32 0.01 37.94
CA GLN A 38 -15.82 0.95 38.94
C GLN A 38 -14.35 0.72 39.30
N LEU A 39 -13.96 -0.54 39.52
CA LEU A 39 -12.57 -0.89 39.89
C LEU A 39 -11.55 -0.48 38.82
N CYS A 40 -11.94 -0.55 37.54
CA CYS A 40 -11.07 -0.17 36.42
C CYS A 40 -11.29 1.25 35.88
N GLY A 41 -12.21 2.02 36.47
CA GLY A 41 -12.50 3.39 36.01
C GLY A 41 -13.03 3.46 34.58
N VAL A 42 -13.82 2.47 34.15
CA VAL A 42 -14.44 2.44 32.82
C VAL A 42 -15.96 2.66 32.91
N PRO A 43 -16.61 3.29 31.91
CA PRO A 43 -18.06 3.47 31.95
C PRO A 43 -18.81 2.14 31.94
N VAL A 44 -19.74 1.96 32.89
CA VAL A 44 -20.50 0.72 33.09
C VAL A 44 -21.20 0.26 31.81
N GLU A 45 -21.88 1.17 31.12
CA GLU A 45 -22.61 0.84 29.90
C GLU A 45 -21.68 0.40 28.76
N THR A 46 -20.46 0.94 28.74
CA THR A 46 -19.44 0.58 27.75
C THR A 46 -18.88 -0.83 27.99
N LEU A 47 -18.75 -1.24 29.25
CA LEU A 47 -18.41 -2.63 29.59
C LEU A 47 -19.60 -3.57 29.30
N ARG A 48 -20.82 -3.18 29.69
CA ARG A 48 -22.05 -3.95 29.44
C ARG A 48 -22.32 -4.19 27.94
N ASN A 49 -21.99 -3.25 27.07
CA ASN A 49 -22.08 -3.46 25.62
C ASN A 49 -21.11 -4.52 25.09
N ARG A 50 -19.95 -4.71 25.74
CA ARG A 50 -19.00 -5.78 25.41
C ARG A 50 -19.47 -7.14 25.92
N THR A 51 -20.07 -7.19 27.11
CA THR A 51 -20.64 -8.44 27.65
C THR A 51 -21.82 -8.93 26.80
N LYS A 52 -22.58 -8.01 26.19
CA LYS A 52 -23.67 -8.32 25.25
C LYS A 52 -23.20 -8.63 23.82
N GLY A 53 -21.90 -8.59 23.53
CA GLY A 53 -21.35 -8.84 22.19
C GLY A 53 -21.59 -7.72 21.16
N LEU A 54 -22.12 -6.57 21.58
CA LEU A 54 -22.35 -5.42 20.69
C LEU A 54 -21.04 -4.77 20.24
N CYS A 55 -19.99 -4.92 21.05
CA CYS A 55 -18.64 -4.42 20.79
C CYS A 55 -17.62 -5.54 21.03
N GLU A 56 -16.54 -5.54 20.25
CA GLU A 56 -15.44 -6.48 20.52
C GLU A 56 -14.78 -6.20 21.88
N PRO A 57 -14.41 -7.26 22.63
CA PRO A 57 -13.98 -7.11 24.02
C PRO A 57 -12.71 -6.27 24.16
N TYR A 58 -11.74 -6.53 23.29
CA TYR A 58 -10.39 -6.00 23.38
C TYR A 58 -10.14 -4.75 22.53
N ILE A 59 -11.14 -4.29 21.76
CA ILE A 59 -11.03 -3.08 20.95
C ILE A 59 -11.52 -1.88 21.76
N THR A 60 -10.62 -0.93 22.00
CA THR A 60 -10.91 0.32 22.74
C THR A 60 -11.04 1.54 21.86
N LYS A 61 -10.78 1.43 20.55
CA LYS A 61 -11.01 2.51 19.59
C LYS A 61 -12.52 2.80 19.48
N SER A 62 -12.88 4.07 19.62
CA SER A 62 -14.26 4.54 19.42
C SER A 62 -14.50 4.85 17.96
N GLY A 63 -15.64 4.46 17.42
CA GLY A 63 -16.04 4.86 16.07
C GLY A 63 -16.85 3.79 15.36
N ARG A 64 -17.33 4.14 14.15
CA ARG A 64 -17.98 3.20 13.25
C ARG A 64 -17.03 2.03 12.95
N ARG A 65 -17.58 0.82 12.92
CA ARG A 65 -16.83 -0.38 12.50
C ARG A 65 -16.17 -0.13 11.13
N PRO A 66 -14.91 -0.57 10.94
CA PRO A 66 -14.27 -0.48 9.62
C PRO A 66 -15.07 -1.25 8.57
N LEU A 67 -14.78 -0.96 7.30
CA LEU A 67 -15.46 -1.61 6.16
C LEU A 67 -15.16 -3.11 6.07
N MET A 68 -14.03 -3.54 6.63
CA MET A 68 -13.59 -4.93 6.67
C MET A 68 -13.18 -5.25 8.11
N THR A 69 -13.34 -6.50 8.52
CA THR A 69 -12.81 -6.98 9.80
C THR A 69 -11.28 -7.00 9.78
N SER A 70 -10.63 -7.11 10.94
CA SER A 70 -9.16 -7.16 11.00
C SER A 70 -8.58 -8.34 10.20
N SER A 71 -9.27 -9.48 10.21
CA SER A 71 -8.86 -10.69 9.47
C SER A 71 -9.07 -10.54 7.96
N GLU A 72 -10.16 -9.92 7.53
CA GLU A 72 -10.38 -9.58 6.11
C GLU A 72 -9.34 -8.57 5.61
N GLU A 73 -9.04 -7.54 6.41
CA GLU A 73 -7.98 -6.59 6.06
C GLU A 73 -6.63 -7.28 5.95
N GLU A 74 -6.32 -8.26 6.79
CA GLU A 74 -5.07 -9.03 6.73
C GLU A 74 -4.98 -9.84 5.43
N ALA A 75 -6.06 -10.52 5.02
CA ALA A 75 -6.11 -11.20 3.73
C ALA A 75 -5.96 -10.22 2.55
N PHE A 76 -6.57 -9.04 2.66
CA PHE A 76 -6.44 -7.97 1.67
C PHE A 76 -5.00 -7.44 1.58
N VAL A 77 -4.31 -7.27 2.72
CA VAL A 77 -2.89 -6.89 2.80
C VAL A 77 -2.02 -7.95 2.13
N ALA A 78 -2.27 -9.23 2.41
CA ALA A 78 -1.51 -10.34 1.83
C ALA A 78 -1.62 -10.35 0.30
N HIS A 79 -2.82 -10.14 -0.24
CA HIS A 79 -3.04 -10.02 -1.69
C HIS A 79 -2.27 -8.84 -2.29
N VAL A 80 -2.41 -7.64 -1.72
CA VAL A 80 -1.71 -6.44 -2.20
C VAL A 80 -0.19 -6.62 -2.15
N THR A 81 0.32 -7.28 -1.10
CA THR A 81 1.75 -7.58 -0.94
C THR A 81 2.24 -8.58 -1.98
N GLN A 82 1.44 -9.61 -2.30
CA GLN A 82 1.77 -10.59 -3.32
C GLN A 82 1.85 -9.95 -4.71
N VAL A 83 0.89 -9.09 -5.05
CA VAL A 83 0.90 -8.34 -6.33
C VAL A 83 2.13 -7.42 -6.41
N ALA A 84 2.50 -6.77 -5.29
CA ALA A 84 3.71 -5.98 -5.19
C ALA A 84 5.00 -6.80 -5.39
N ALA A 85 5.05 -8.02 -4.85
CA ALA A 85 6.17 -8.94 -5.06
C ALA A 85 6.33 -9.34 -6.54
N CYS A 86 5.23 -9.41 -7.29
CA CYS A 86 5.24 -9.63 -8.75
C CYS A 86 5.66 -8.38 -9.55
N GLY A 87 5.99 -7.26 -8.90
CA GLY A 87 6.40 -6.01 -9.54
C GLY A 87 5.24 -5.10 -9.97
N TYR A 88 4.00 -5.42 -9.58
CA TYR A 88 2.83 -4.59 -9.86
C TYR A 88 2.35 -3.89 -8.59
N GLY A 89 1.97 -2.62 -8.68
CA GLY A 89 1.42 -1.88 -7.54
C GLY A 89 0.06 -1.31 -7.87
N TYR A 90 -0.83 -1.26 -6.88
CA TYR A 90 -2.10 -0.55 -7.02
C TYR A 90 -1.90 0.96 -6.81
N MET A 91 -2.39 1.77 -7.72
CA MET A 91 -2.57 3.20 -7.50
C MET A 91 -3.63 3.44 -6.42
N ARG A 92 -3.62 4.63 -5.82
CA ARG A 92 -4.59 5.00 -4.77
C ARG A 92 -6.06 4.75 -5.20
N ARG A 93 -6.41 5.08 -6.44
CA ARG A 93 -7.76 4.88 -7.00
C ARG A 93 -8.08 3.41 -7.22
N GLU A 94 -7.11 2.63 -7.68
CA GLU A 94 -7.28 1.19 -7.92
C GLU A 94 -7.42 0.43 -6.60
N LEU A 95 -6.60 0.78 -5.61
CA LEU A 95 -6.72 0.25 -4.25
C LEU A 95 -8.09 0.57 -3.64
N ALA A 96 -8.62 1.76 -3.91
CA ALA A 96 -9.95 2.16 -3.49
C ALA A 96 -11.08 1.41 -4.22
N GLY A 97 -10.90 1.14 -5.51
CA GLY A 97 -11.81 0.28 -6.29
C GLY A 97 -11.81 -1.16 -5.77
N LEU A 98 -10.62 -1.74 -5.62
CA LEU A 98 -10.43 -3.09 -5.09
C LEU A 98 -11.02 -3.25 -3.68
N ALA A 99 -10.87 -2.24 -2.82
CA ALA A 99 -11.50 -2.22 -1.50
C ALA A 99 -13.04 -2.13 -1.58
N GLY A 100 -13.59 -1.46 -2.59
CA GLY A 100 -15.03 -1.41 -2.86
C GLY A 100 -15.56 -2.76 -3.32
N ASP A 101 -14.88 -3.39 -4.28
CA ASP A 101 -15.23 -4.71 -4.82
C ASP A 101 -15.17 -5.78 -3.72
N THR A 102 -14.09 -5.83 -2.96
CA THR A 102 -13.93 -6.79 -1.86
C THR A 102 -14.99 -6.60 -0.78
N ALA A 103 -15.34 -5.36 -0.43
CA ALA A 103 -16.42 -5.09 0.51
C ALA A 103 -17.82 -5.50 -0.03
N PHE A 104 -18.02 -5.42 -1.34
CA PHE A 104 -19.23 -5.90 -2.01
C PHE A 104 -19.29 -7.44 -1.96
N PHE A 105 -18.20 -8.14 -2.29
CA PHE A 105 -18.14 -9.60 -2.21
C PHE A 105 -18.30 -10.13 -0.78
N LEU A 106 -17.80 -9.40 0.21
CA LEU A 106 -17.98 -9.71 1.63
C LEU A 106 -19.37 -9.32 2.17
N ASN A 107 -20.30 -8.86 1.31
CA ASN A 107 -21.64 -8.37 1.67
C ASN A 107 -21.64 -7.29 2.76
N THR A 108 -20.51 -6.59 2.94
CA THR A 108 -20.41 -5.50 3.92
C THR A 108 -20.92 -4.18 3.33
N ARG A 109 -21.11 -4.16 2.01
CA ARG A 109 -21.62 -3.02 1.26
C ARG A 109 -22.48 -3.47 0.09
N GLU A 110 -23.56 -2.75 -0.17
CA GLU A 110 -24.50 -3.06 -1.26
C GLU A 110 -23.96 -2.73 -2.65
N THR A 111 -22.91 -1.91 -2.74
CA THR A 111 -22.34 -1.46 -4.01
C THR A 111 -20.83 -1.71 -4.06
N SER A 112 -20.34 -2.11 -5.24
CA SER A 112 -18.92 -2.22 -5.59
C SER A 112 -18.26 -0.86 -5.88
N ALA A 113 -18.96 0.24 -5.60
CA ALA A 113 -18.43 1.57 -5.85
C ALA A 113 -17.13 1.82 -5.06
N PRO A 114 -16.12 2.48 -5.65
CA PRO A 114 -14.86 2.75 -4.98
C PRO A 114 -15.05 3.42 -3.62
N VAL A 115 -14.22 3.03 -2.65
CA VAL A 115 -14.21 3.70 -1.34
C VAL A 115 -13.58 5.08 -1.45
N ASN A 116 -13.84 5.96 -0.48
CA ASN A 116 -13.26 7.30 -0.52
C ASN A 116 -11.77 7.31 -0.11
N ASP A 117 -11.07 8.39 -0.46
CA ASP A 117 -9.66 8.58 -0.10
C ASP A 117 -9.41 8.58 1.42
N LYS A 118 -10.40 9.01 2.22
CA LYS A 118 -10.30 8.98 3.69
C LYS A 118 -10.20 7.55 4.21
N TRP A 119 -10.87 6.59 3.57
CA TRP A 119 -10.77 5.19 3.92
C TRP A 119 -9.36 4.68 3.62
N VAL A 120 -8.82 4.96 2.43
CA VAL A 120 -7.47 4.54 2.04
C VAL A 120 -6.42 5.10 3.01
N PHE A 121 -6.53 6.37 3.38
CA PHE A 121 -5.65 6.98 4.38
C PHE A 121 -5.74 6.27 5.74
N LYS A 122 -6.95 6.00 6.23
CA LYS A 122 -7.14 5.29 7.50
C LYS A 122 -6.65 3.84 7.43
N PHE A 123 -6.81 3.17 6.30
CA PHE A 123 -6.33 1.81 6.06
C PHE A 123 -4.79 1.75 6.14
N LEU A 124 -4.09 2.64 5.43
CA LEU A 124 -2.63 2.73 5.50
C LEU A 124 -2.12 3.08 6.91
N ASN A 125 -2.87 3.88 7.68
CA ASN A 125 -2.54 4.14 9.08
C ASN A 125 -2.75 2.92 10.00
N ARG A 126 -3.65 1.99 9.65
CA ARG A 126 -3.81 0.72 10.38
C ARG A 126 -2.67 -0.24 10.07
N TRP A 127 -2.15 -0.20 8.85
CA TRP A 127 -1.10 -1.08 8.34
C TRP A 127 0.18 -0.29 8.02
N PRO A 128 0.97 0.12 9.03
CA PRO A 128 2.12 1.02 8.83
C PRO A 128 3.25 0.44 7.97
N ASN A 129 3.28 -0.89 7.80
CA ASN A 129 4.20 -1.59 6.91
C ASN A 129 3.84 -1.40 5.42
N MET A 130 2.60 -1.01 5.11
CA MET A 130 2.18 -0.63 3.77
C MET A 130 2.26 0.88 3.58
N LYS A 131 2.91 1.30 2.51
CA LYS A 131 3.03 2.70 2.14
C LYS A 131 2.80 2.86 0.64
N MET A 132 2.16 3.96 0.25
CA MET A 132 2.11 4.36 -1.14
C MET A 132 3.50 4.85 -1.55
N VAL A 133 4.18 4.10 -2.39
CA VAL A 133 5.49 4.46 -2.94
C VAL A 133 5.31 4.88 -4.39
N THR A 134 5.98 5.94 -4.80
CA THR A 134 6.07 6.28 -6.22
C THR A 134 6.84 5.18 -6.94
N ALA A 135 6.20 4.53 -7.91
CA ALA A 135 6.88 3.55 -8.75
C ALA A 135 8.18 4.15 -9.28
N ARG A 136 9.30 3.44 -9.11
CA ARG A 136 10.53 3.82 -9.83
C ARG A 136 10.21 3.68 -11.31
N GLY A 137 10.68 4.62 -12.12
CA GLY A 137 10.44 4.65 -13.55
C GLY A 137 11.08 3.47 -14.27
N SER A 138 10.50 2.27 -14.13
CA SER A 138 10.53 1.30 -15.20
C SER A 138 9.54 1.81 -16.24
N PRO A 139 9.93 1.99 -17.50
CA PRO A 139 9.00 2.41 -18.53
C PRO A 139 7.81 1.46 -18.53
N VAL A 140 6.58 1.98 -18.43
CA VAL A 140 5.33 1.20 -18.47
C VAL A 140 5.34 0.19 -19.63
N VAL A 141 6.00 0.56 -20.73
CA VAL A 141 6.29 -0.28 -21.90
C VAL A 141 7.00 -1.59 -21.52
N ARG A 142 8.08 -1.55 -20.72
CA ARG A 142 8.81 -2.76 -20.29
C ARG A 142 7.94 -3.69 -19.46
N ALA A 143 7.13 -3.13 -18.55
CA ALA A 143 6.19 -3.91 -17.74
C ALA A 143 5.05 -4.52 -18.59
N SER A 144 4.54 -3.79 -19.58
CA SER A 144 3.51 -4.28 -20.52
C SER A 144 4.04 -5.27 -21.56
N CYS A 145 5.33 -5.24 -21.87
CA CYS A 145 5.97 -6.19 -22.78
C CYS A 145 6.29 -7.54 -22.11
N ALA A 146 6.25 -7.63 -20.77
CA ALA A 146 6.55 -8.84 -20.02
C ALA A 146 5.32 -9.75 -19.79
N THR A 147 4.31 -9.73 -20.67
CA THR A 147 3.22 -10.71 -20.57
C THR A 147 3.69 -12.08 -21.03
N ARG A 148 3.09 -13.16 -20.48
CA ARG A 148 3.41 -14.55 -20.87
C ARG A 148 3.33 -14.77 -22.38
N LYS A 149 2.30 -14.21 -23.04
CA LYS A 149 2.11 -14.32 -24.48
C LYS A 149 3.26 -13.63 -25.24
N THR A 150 3.61 -12.41 -24.85
CA THR A 150 4.68 -11.64 -25.49
C THR A 150 6.05 -12.31 -25.30
N LEU A 151 6.34 -12.79 -24.10
CA LEU A 151 7.58 -13.52 -23.80
C LEU A 151 7.68 -14.82 -24.59
N ASN A 152 6.62 -15.62 -24.64
CA ASN A 152 6.61 -16.86 -25.40
C ASN A 152 6.83 -16.61 -26.90
N ASN A 153 6.16 -15.61 -27.47
CA ASN A 153 6.36 -15.24 -28.88
C ASN A 153 7.79 -14.76 -29.11
N TYR A 154 8.33 -13.90 -28.25
CA TYR A 154 9.70 -13.40 -28.35
C TYR A 154 10.73 -14.55 -28.38
N TYR A 155 10.68 -15.47 -27.41
CA TYR A 155 11.64 -16.58 -27.35
C TYR A 155 11.48 -17.58 -28.50
N LYS A 156 10.24 -17.78 -28.98
CA LYS A 156 9.98 -18.64 -30.15
C LYS A 156 10.62 -18.06 -31.41
N GLU A 157 10.43 -16.77 -31.68
CA GLU A 157 11.02 -16.08 -32.83
C GLU A 157 12.55 -16.03 -32.71
N LEU A 158 13.07 -15.72 -31.52
CA LEU A 158 14.50 -15.70 -31.25
C LEU A 158 15.14 -17.06 -31.54
N LEU A 159 14.56 -18.15 -31.03
CA LEU A 159 15.05 -19.50 -31.29
C LEU A 159 15.03 -19.83 -32.78
N GLY A 160 13.97 -19.45 -33.50
CA GLY A 160 13.87 -19.65 -34.95
C GLY A 160 14.99 -18.94 -35.72
N ILE A 161 15.32 -17.70 -35.36
CA ILE A 161 16.43 -16.95 -35.95
C ILE A 161 17.77 -17.62 -35.62
N LEU A 162 18.00 -17.99 -34.36
CA LEU A 162 19.24 -18.62 -33.93
C LEU A 162 19.48 -19.95 -34.64
N GLN A 163 18.44 -20.76 -34.85
CA GLN A 163 18.52 -22.01 -35.60
C GLN A 163 18.73 -21.77 -37.09
N LYS A 164 18.00 -20.83 -37.71
CA LYS A 164 18.10 -20.51 -39.14
C LYS A 164 19.52 -20.10 -39.56
N TYR A 165 20.23 -19.40 -38.69
CA TYR A 165 21.58 -18.89 -38.96
C TYR A 165 22.70 -19.68 -38.26
N ASP A 166 22.38 -20.81 -37.62
CA ASP A 166 23.33 -21.66 -36.91
C ASP A 166 24.19 -20.87 -35.89
N LEU A 167 23.49 -20.11 -35.03
CA LEU A 167 24.08 -19.17 -34.06
C LEU A 167 24.02 -19.65 -32.60
N LEU A 168 23.32 -20.74 -32.31
CA LEU A 168 23.08 -21.23 -30.94
C LEU A 168 24.38 -21.36 -30.13
N GLU A 169 25.41 -21.93 -30.73
CA GLU A 169 26.73 -22.18 -30.10
C GLU A 169 27.79 -21.13 -30.52
N LYS A 170 27.37 -20.00 -31.11
CA LYS A 170 28.29 -18.98 -31.67
C LYS A 170 28.02 -17.59 -31.08
N PRO A 171 28.17 -17.40 -29.76
CA PRO A 171 27.90 -16.12 -29.11
C PRO A 171 28.79 -14.98 -29.63
N HIS A 172 29.99 -15.29 -30.13
CA HIS A 172 30.91 -14.33 -30.76
C HIS A 172 30.38 -13.74 -32.08
N ARG A 173 29.30 -14.27 -32.65
CA ARG A 173 28.64 -13.76 -33.86
C ARG A 173 27.34 -13.02 -33.58
N ILE A 174 26.91 -12.96 -32.33
CA ILE A 174 25.69 -12.28 -31.91
C ILE A 174 26.11 -10.98 -31.25
N PHE A 175 25.71 -9.85 -31.81
CA PHE A 175 26.07 -8.53 -31.30
C PHE A 175 24.83 -7.81 -30.78
N ALA A 176 24.95 -7.27 -29.57
CA ALA A 176 23.98 -6.35 -29.02
C ALA A 176 24.49 -4.92 -29.26
N VAL A 177 23.69 -4.12 -29.97
CA VAL A 177 23.92 -2.69 -30.16
C VAL A 177 22.89 -1.96 -29.31
N ASP A 178 23.35 -1.06 -28.45
CA ASP A 178 22.46 -0.22 -27.65
C ASP A 178 22.94 1.22 -27.60
N GLU A 179 21.96 2.13 -27.50
CA GLU A 179 22.18 3.57 -27.43
C GLU A 179 21.89 4.06 -26.03
N THR A 180 22.95 4.45 -25.32
CA THR A 180 22.84 5.02 -23.98
C THR A 180 22.94 6.54 -24.05
N HIS A 181 21.94 7.21 -23.48
CA HIS A 181 21.92 8.67 -23.36
C HIS A 181 22.46 9.08 -22.00
N ILE A 182 23.54 9.88 -22.00
CA ILE A 182 24.13 10.44 -20.79
C ILE A 182 23.76 11.92 -20.74
N SER A 183 22.81 12.26 -19.88
CA SER A 183 22.42 13.67 -19.68
C SER A 183 23.21 14.29 -18.54
N SER A 184 23.66 15.54 -18.71
CA SER A 184 24.21 16.38 -17.63
C SER A 184 23.13 16.90 -16.67
N LYS A 185 22.05 16.13 -16.47
CA LYS A 185 20.88 16.53 -15.70
C LYS A 185 21.23 16.66 -14.23
N HIS A 186 21.38 17.90 -13.78
CA HIS A 186 21.53 18.20 -12.37
C HIS A 186 20.18 17.98 -11.67
N ILE A 187 20.15 17.04 -10.73
CA ILE A 187 19.02 16.86 -9.80
C ILE A 187 19.44 17.58 -8.51
N PRO A 188 18.94 18.81 -8.26
CA PRO A 188 19.31 19.53 -7.06
C PRO A 188 18.89 18.74 -5.81
N PRO A 189 19.68 18.79 -4.72
CA PRO A 189 19.30 18.18 -3.45
C PRO A 189 17.98 18.77 -2.93
N LYS A 190 17.31 18.06 -2.03
CA LYS A 190 16.11 18.58 -1.36
C LYS A 190 16.50 19.80 -0.54
N MET A 191 16.02 20.97 -0.93
CA MET A 191 16.24 22.23 -0.20
C MET A 191 14.98 22.61 0.59
N ALA A 192 15.16 23.19 1.78
CA ALA A 192 14.09 23.82 2.52
C ALA A 192 13.75 25.17 1.84
N ALA A 193 12.49 25.34 1.45
CA ALA A 193 12.01 26.57 0.81
C ALA A 193 10.59 26.90 1.30
N PRO A 194 10.21 28.19 1.36
CA PRO A 194 8.84 28.59 1.67
C PRO A 194 7.82 27.96 0.72
N ARG A 195 6.65 27.60 1.27
CA ARG A 195 5.57 26.96 0.51
C ARG A 195 5.12 27.86 -0.64
N GLY A 196 5.11 27.31 -1.86
CA GLY A 196 4.67 28.02 -3.07
C GLY A 196 5.80 28.69 -3.87
N GLN A 197 7.05 28.64 -3.41
CA GLN A 197 8.18 29.14 -4.20
C GLN A 197 8.53 28.16 -5.35
N PRO A 198 8.71 28.66 -6.58
CA PRO A 198 9.10 27.82 -7.71
C PRO A 198 10.51 27.28 -7.49
N LYS A 199 10.72 26.00 -7.83
CA LYS A 199 12.07 25.44 -7.90
C LYS A 199 12.76 26.02 -9.12
N LEU A 200 13.84 26.78 -8.93
CA LEU A 200 14.73 27.12 -10.04
C LEU A 200 15.45 25.84 -10.48
N MET A 201 15.20 25.44 -11.72
CA MET A 201 15.96 24.41 -12.42
C MET A 201 17.08 25.10 -13.20
N THR A 202 18.29 24.52 -13.17
CA THR A 202 19.38 24.96 -14.04
C THR A 202 18.96 24.81 -15.51
N GLY A 203 19.39 25.75 -16.36
CA GLY A 203 19.02 25.85 -17.78
C GLY A 203 19.47 24.69 -18.68
N ARG A 204 19.53 24.96 -20.00
CA ARG A 204 19.71 23.98 -21.10
C ARG A 204 20.69 22.84 -20.74
N GLN A 205 20.17 21.62 -20.74
CA GLN A 205 20.94 20.40 -20.41
C GLN A 205 21.61 19.87 -21.68
N LYS A 206 22.86 19.41 -21.56
CA LYS A 206 23.56 18.69 -22.62
C LYS A 206 23.26 17.20 -22.45
N THR A 207 22.92 16.54 -23.54
CA THR A 207 22.80 15.09 -23.58
C THR A 207 23.82 14.59 -24.59
N ASP A 208 24.74 13.77 -24.12
CA ASP A 208 25.70 13.07 -24.96
C ASP A 208 25.16 11.66 -25.21
N THR A 209 25.23 11.20 -26.45
CA THR A 209 24.77 9.87 -26.86
C THR A 209 25.98 8.97 -27.04
N VAL A 210 25.94 7.79 -26.43
CA VAL A 210 26.96 6.74 -26.57
C VAL A 210 26.31 5.52 -27.21
N ILE A 211 26.83 5.11 -28.36
CA ILE A 211 26.43 3.85 -29.02
C ILE A 211 27.49 2.82 -28.68
N ASN A 212 27.08 1.71 -28.06
CA ASN A 212 27.94 0.60 -27.73
C ASN A 212 27.50 -0.64 -28.49
N CYS A 213 28.47 -1.41 -28.96
CA CYS A 213 28.27 -2.73 -29.58
C CYS A 213 29.13 -3.73 -28.82
N VAL A 214 28.55 -4.85 -28.39
CA VAL A 214 29.28 -5.93 -27.71
C VAL A 214 28.77 -7.27 -28.21
N SER A 215 29.66 -8.22 -28.43
CA SER A 215 29.25 -9.60 -28.73
C SER A 215 28.68 -10.29 -27.50
N ALA A 216 27.85 -11.32 -27.68
CA ALA A 216 27.33 -12.13 -26.58
C ALA A 216 28.44 -12.92 -25.85
N ALA A 217 29.65 -12.99 -26.42
CA ALA A 217 30.85 -13.53 -25.78
C ALA A 217 31.62 -12.47 -24.96
N GLY A 218 31.15 -11.22 -24.90
CA GLY A 218 31.80 -10.13 -24.17
C GLY A 218 32.99 -9.49 -24.91
N GLN A 219 33.09 -9.68 -26.23
CA GLN A 219 34.11 -9.06 -27.07
C GLN A 219 33.58 -7.74 -27.63
N LEU A 220 34.39 -6.68 -27.56
CA LEU A 220 34.12 -5.36 -28.15
C LEU A 220 34.53 -5.31 -29.62
#